data_AF-A0A5P9IKN3-F1
#
_entry.id   AF-A0A5P9IKN3-F1
#
_cell.length_a   1.000
_cell.length_b   1.000
_cell.length_c   1.000
_cell.angle_alpha   90.00
_cell.angle_beta   90.00
_cell.angle_gamma   90.00
#
_symmetry.space_group_name_H-M   'P 1'
#
loop_
_entity.id
_entity.type
_entity.pdbx_description
1 polymer ?
#
loop_
_entity_poly.entity_id
_entity_poly.type
_entity_poly.pdbx_seq_one_letter_code
_entity_poly.pdbx_strand_id
1 'polypeptide(L)' 'MEVLAEGVEIEAQRAWLMAHGCEAFQGYLFGRPVPAEALAATRPAAP' A
#
# COMPACT_ATOMS: atom_id res chain seq x y z
N MET A 1 17.72 -7.99 -0.73
CA MET A 1 17.13 -7.14 0.33
C MET A 1 15.88 -6.53 -0.27
N GLU A 2 14.73 -6.69 0.35
CA GLU A 2 13.47 -6.12 -0.10
C GLU A 2 13.30 -4.73 0.53
N VAL A 3 12.74 -3.77 -0.22
CA VAL A 3 12.49 -2.39 0.24
C VAL A 3 10.99 -2.14 0.27
N LEU A 4 10.50 -1.67 1.41
CA LEU A 4 9.12 -1.23 1.61
C LEU A 4 9.09 0.31 1.66
N ALA A 5 8.36 0.93 0.74
CA ALA A 5 8.09 2.37 0.81
C ALA A 5 6.84 2.66 1.65
N GLU A 6 7.01 3.40 2.75
CA GLU A 6 5.91 3.84 3.60
C GLU A 6 5.47 5.28 3.28
N GLY A 7 4.21 5.62 3.59
CA GLY A 7 3.65 6.95 3.36
C GLY A 7 3.18 7.20 1.92
N VAL A 8 2.80 6.14 1.19
CA VAL A 8 2.24 6.26 -0.16
C VAL A 8 0.75 6.61 -0.07
N GLU A 9 0.42 7.86 -0.40
CA GLU A 9 -0.91 8.45 -0.21
C GLU A 9 -1.62 8.77 -1.53
N ILE A 10 -0.87 8.99 -2.63
CA ILE A 10 -1.42 9.29 -3.96
C ILE A 10 -0.76 8.43 -5.06
N GLU A 11 -1.50 8.20 -6.15
CA GLU A 11 -1.02 7.37 -7.28
C GLU A 11 0.30 7.89 -7.88
N ALA A 12 0.54 9.20 -7.87
CA ALA A 12 1.78 9.78 -8.39
C ALA A 12 3.02 9.30 -7.60
N GLN A 13 2.91 9.15 -6.28
CA GLN A 13 4.00 8.63 -5.44
C GLN A 13 4.28 7.16 -5.74
N ARG A 14 3.21 6.34 -5.82
CA ARG A 14 3.30 4.93 -6.19
C ARG A 14 3.96 4.76 -7.56
N ALA A 15 3.49 5.50 -8.56
CA ALA A 15 4.03 5.44 -9.91
C ALA A 15 5.52 5.81 -9.96
N TRP A 16 5.92 6.86 -9.23
CA TRP A 16 7.32 7.25 -9.13
C TRP A 16 8.17 6.17 -8.46
N LEU A 17 7.73 5.62 -7.32
CA LEU A 17 8.45 4.57 -6.59
C LEU A 17 8.60 3.29 -7.44
N MET A 18 7.54 2.89 -8.12
CA MET A 18 7.54 1.73 -9.02
C MET A 18 8.50 1.93 -10.20
N ALA A 19 8.56 3.13 -10.79
CA ALA A 19 9.52 3.45 -11.85
C ALA A 19 10.98 3.39 -11.39
N HIS A 20 11.25 3.46 -10.08
CA HIS A 20 12.58 3.36 -9.47
C HIS A 20 12.84 1.99 -8.83
N GLY A 21 11.99 0.98 -9.13
CA GLY A 21 12.21 -0.40 -8.71
C GLY A 21 11.78 -0.72 -7.27
N CYS A 22 11.00 0.15 -6.63
CA CYS A 22 10.33 -0.20 -5.37
C CYS A 22 9.04 -0.95 -5.69
N GLU A 23 8.90 -2.18 -5.19
CA GLU A 23 7.78 -3.07 -5.52
C GLU A 23 6.82 -3.31 -4.34
N ALA A 24 7.19 -2.91 -3.12
CA ALA A 24 6.36 -3.01 -1.93
C ALA A 24 6.01 -1.62 -1.38
N PHE A 25 4.75 -1.43 -0.99
CA PHE A 25 4.22 -0.13 -0.57
C PHE A 25 3.30 -0.24 0.65
N GLN A 26 3.31 0.78 1.49
CA GLN A 26 2.34 1.01 2.56
C GLN A 26 1.91 2.47 2.56
N GLY A 27 0.62 2.74 2.74
CA GLY A 27 0.11 4.08 2.96
C GLY A 27 -1.38 4.20 2.68
N TYR A 28 -1.93 5.39 2.90
CA TYR A 28 -3.37 5.63 2.82
C TYR A 28 -3.95 5.48 1.41
N LEU A 29 -3.11 5.44 0.37
CA LEU A 29 -3.54 5.03 -0.96
C LEU A 29 -4.16 3.62 -0.96
N PHE A 30 -3.64 2.73 -0.12
CA PHE A 30 -4.06 1.32 -0.05
C PHE A 30 -5.05 1.04 1.08
N GLY A 31 -5.11 1.92 2.07
CA GLY A 31 -6.02 1.80 3.21
C GLY A 31 -5.45 2.47 4.45
N ARG A 32 -6.33 2.86 5.38
CA ARG A 32 -5.93 3.29 6.71
C ARG A 32 -5.70 2.08 7.62
N PRO A 33 -4.84 2.19 8.65
CA PRO A 33 -4.78 1.19 9.71
C PRO A 33 -6.17 0.94 10.30
N VAL A 34 -6.48 -0.34 10.53
CA VAL A 34 -7.73 -0.78 11.13
C VAL A 34 -7.46 -1.75 12.27
N PRO A 35 -8.38 -1.89 13.23
CA PRO A 35 -8.34 -3.00 14.18
C PRO A 35 -8.29 -4.36 13.48
N ALA A 36 -7.72 -5.36 14.14
CA ALA A 36 -7.50 -6.69 13.54
C ALA A 36 -8.83 -7.35 13.12
N GLU A 37 -9.87 -7.18 13.92
CA GLU A 37 -11.22 -7.68 13.66
C GLU A 37 -11.86 -7.08 12.40
N ALA A 38 -11.43 -5.88 11.97
CA ALA A 38 -11.94 -5.21 10.78
C ALA A 38 -11.16 -5.55 9.50
N LEU A 39 -9.99 -6.19 9.61
CA LEU A 39 -9.11 -6.45 8.47
C LEU A 39 -9.77 -7.27 7.35
N ALA A 40 -10.58 -8.27 7.73
CA ALA A 40 -11.28 -9.12 6.76
C ALA A 40 -12.32 -8.34 5.95
N ALA A 41 -12.95 -7.33 6.56
CA ALA A 41 -13.98 -6.51 5.91
C ALA A 41 -13.39 -5.47 4.95
N THR A 42 -12.13 -5.08 5.15
CA THR A 42 -11.43 -4.09 4.32
C THR A 42 -10.55 -4.72 3.25
N ARG A 43 -10.34 -6.04 3.30
CA ARG A 43 -9.56 -6.73 2.28
C ARG A 43 -10.33 -6.66 0.96
N PRO A 44 -9.75 -6.08 -0.11
CA PRO A 44 -10.38 -6.12 -1.42
C PRO A 44 -10.59 -7.59 -1.82
N ALA A 45 -11.71 -7.89 -2.48
CA ALA A 45 -11.90 -9.19 -3.09
C ALA A 45 -10.71 -9.45 -4.03
N ALA A 46 -10.12 -10.64 -3.94
CA ALA A 46 -9.10 -11.05 -4.90
C ALA A 46 -9.73 -11.01 -6.31
N PRO A 47 -8.97 -10.61 -7.34
CA PRO A 47 -9.43 -10.76 -8.72
C PRO A 47 -9.72 -12.23 -9.05
#